data_AF-A0A4Q3RHE4-F1
#
_entry.id   AF-A0A4Q3RHE4-F1
#
_cell.length_a   1.000
_cell.length_b   1.000
_cell.length_c   1.000
_cell.angle_alpha   90.00
_cell.angle_beta   90.00
_cell.angle_gamma   90.00
#
_symmetry.space_group_name_H-M   'P 1'
#
loop_
_entity.id
_entity.type
_entity.pdbx_description
1 polymer ?
#
loop_
_entity_poly.entity_id
_entity_poly.type
_entity_poly.pdbx_seq_one_letter_code
_entity_poly.pdbx_strand_id
1 'polypeptide(L)'
;MKHNYSTLLVAALLVSGAGFAQGNATKEKVAPPKNWHLLDKSTTGFPGISLDKAYAFVKSKNLKSQKIVVAVIDSGIDTLHEDLKPVLWRNPKEIPGNNIDDDKNGYVDDVYGWNFIGGKDGRNVKTDSYEGARVYHALKGKWEGKTVDSASLSPAEQKEYATFLLAKEKTVGEVNPQ
;
A
#
# COMPACT_ATOMS: atom_id res chain seq x y z
N MET A 1 -27.66 76.29 -52.91
CA MET A 1 -28.58 75.54 -53.79
C MET A 1 -29.24 74.46 -52.96
N LYS A 2 -30.57 74.51 -52.82
CA LYS A 2 -31.37 73.60 -51.97
C LYS A 2 -31.67 72.32 -52.75
N HIS A 3 -31.42 71.15 -52.16
CA HIS A 3 -32.11 69.90 -52.49
C HIS A 3 -32.28 69.11 -51.19
N ASN A 4 -33.53 68.78 -50.88
CA ASN A 4 -33.95 67.95 -49.75
C ASN A 4 -34.12 66.51 -50.24
N TYR A 5 -33.70 65.51 -49.47
CA TYR A 5 -34.32 64.18 -49.47
C TYR A 5 -34.25 63.54 -48.08
N SER A 6 -35.30 62.78 -47.79
CA SER A 6 -35.77 62.30 -46.49
C SER A 6 -35.59 60.77 -46.39
N THR A 7 -35.37 60.31 -45.15
CA THR A 7 -35.61 58.97 -44.56
C THR A 7 -35.08 57.69 -45.23
N LEU A 8 -34.29 56.91 -44.48
CA LEU A 8 -34.60 55.49 -44.24
C LEU A 8 -33.83 54.92 -43.02
N LEU A 9 -34.61 54.35 -42.10
CA LEU A 9 -34.19 53.59 -40.93
C LEU A 9 -33.61 52.22 -41.34
N VAL A 10 -32.45 51.84 -40.81
CA VAL A 10 -32.06 50.43 -40.65
C VAL A 10 -31.48 50.26 -39.26
N ALA A 11 -32.28 49.71 -38.36
CA ALA A 11 -31.85 49.17 -37.09
C ALA A 11 -31.36 47.74 -37.31
N ALA A 12 -30.05 47.50 -37.17
CA ALA A 12 -29.50 46.15 -37.07
C ALA A 12 -29.19 45.86 -35.60
N LEU A 13 -30.05 45.06 -34.96
CA LEU A 13 -29.79 44.48 -33.64
C LEU A 13 -28.57 43.57 -33.72
N LEU A 14 -27.46 43.98 -33.09
CA LEU A 14 -26.36 43.09 -32.75
C LEU A 14 -26.74 42.32 -31.48
N VAL A 15 -27.33 41.13 -31.66
CA VAL A 15 -27.47 40.15 -30.58
C VAL A 15 -26.10 39.52 -30.36
N SER A 16 -25.36 40.03 -29.38
CA SER A 16 -24.14 39.40 -28.88
C SER A 16 -24.50 38.14 -28.10
N GLY A 17 -24.45 36.99 -28.77
CA GLY A 17 -24.50 35.69 -28.13
C GLY A 17 -23.28 35.48 -27.24
N ALA A 18 -23.45 35.58 -25.91
CA ALA A 18 -22.47 35.09 -24.96
C ALA A 18 -22.45 33.57 -25.02
N GLY A 19 -21.56 33.00 -25.82
CA GLY A 19 -21.24 31.58 -25.78
C GLY A 19 -20.59 31.26 -24.44
N PHE A 20 -21.33 30.61 -23.54
CA PHE A 20 -20.74 29.97 -22.37
C PHE A 20 -19.87 28.82 -22.85
N ALA A 21 -18.56 29.03 -22.90
CA ALA A 21 -17.60 27.95 -23.03
C ALA A 21 -17.71 27.07 -21.79
N GLN A 22 -18.36 25.90 -21.92
CA GLN A 22 -18.20 24.81 -20.97
C GLN A 22 -16.74 24.33 -21.07
N GLY A 23 -15.88 24.92 -20.25
CA GLY A 23 -14.56 24.37 -19.98
C GLY A 23 -14.74 23.01 -19.32
N ASN A 24 -14.53 21.94 -20.08
CA ASN A 24 -14.31 20.61 -19.52
C ASN A 24 -13.01 20.67 -18.74
N ALA A 25 -13.09 21.04 -17.46
CA ALA A 25 -12.01 20.85 -16.52
C ALA A 25 -11.77 19.35 -16.41
N THR A 26 -10.80 18.85 -17.17
CA THR A 26 -10.18 17.56 -16.93
C THR A 26 -9.71 17.59 -15.48
N LYS A 27 -10.41 16.88 -14.58
CA LYS A 27 -9.92 16.63 -13.23
C LYS A 27 -8.59 15.92 -13.39
N GLU A 28 -7.49 16.65 -13.25
CA GLU A 28 -6.17 16.05 -13.18
C GLU A 28 -6.22 14.97 -12.10
N LYS A 29 -5.79 13.76 -12.45
CA LYS A 29 -5.63 12.67 -11.49
C LYS A 29 -4.44 13.04 -10.60
N VAL A 30 -4.69 13.83 -9.57
CA VAL A 30 -3.69 14.15 -8.55
C VAL A 30 -3.24 12.83 -7.92
N ALA A 31 -1.96 12.51 -8.04
CA ALA A 31 -1.40 11.33 -7.40
C ALA A 31 -1.62 11.42 -5.88
N PRO A 32 -2.03 10.32 -5.22
CA PRO A 32 -2.27 10.35 -3.79
C PRO A 32 -0.97 10.71 -3.05
N PRO A 33 -1.05 11.53 -1.98
CA PRO A 33 0.11 11.81 -1.14
C PRO A 33 0.61 10.51 -0.50
N LYS A 34 1.90 10.44 -0.16
CA LYS A 34 2.52 9.21 0.40
C LYS A 34 1.78 8.68 1.63
N ASN A 35 1.23 9.56 2.46
CA ASN A 35 0.48 9.23 3.67
C ASN A 35 -1.04 9.22 3.47
N TRP A 36 -1.56 9.06 2.25
CA TRP A 36 -3.00 9.10 1.96
C TRP A 36 -3.82 8.15 2.85
N HIS A 37 -3.23 7.00 3.21
CA HIS A 37 -3.85 5.97 4.04
C HIS A 37 -4.15 6.45 5.47
N LEU A 38 -3.48 7.52 5.94
CA LEU A 38 -3.72 8.14 7.24
C LEU A 38 -4.80 9.23 7.19
N LEU A 39 -5.11 9.74 5.99
CA LEU A 39 -5.97 10.90 5.79
C LEU A 39 -7.46 10.56 5.96
N ASP A 40 -8.28 11.60 5.91
CA ASP A 40 -9.73 11.50 6.04
C ASP A 40 -10.44 11.91 4.75
N LYS A 41 -11.42 11.11 4.33
CA LYS A 41 -12.15 11.31 3.08
C LYS A 41 -12.94 12.62 3.05
N SER A 42 -13.55 13.00 4.16
CA SER A 42 -14.42 14.20 4.22
C SER A 42 -13.62 15.50 4.15
N THR A 43 -12.41 15.53 4.70
CA THR A 43 -11.58 16.74 4.76
C THR A 43 -10.58 16.84 3.62
N THR A 44 -9.99 15.71 3.22
CA THR A 44 -8.91 15.68 2.21
C THR A 44 -9.32 15.05 0.88
N GLY A 45 -10.48 14.39 0.82
CA GLY A 45 -10.92 13.63 -0.35
C GLY A 45 -10.29 12.23 -0.49
N PHE A 46 -9.27 11.90 0.31
CA PHE A 46 -8.59 10.60 0.26
C PHE A 46 -9.22 9.57 1.23
N PRO A 47 -9.50 8.33 0.78
CA PRO A 47 -10.17 7.31 1.59
C PRO A 47 -9.21 6.61 2.59
N GLY A 48 -8.57 7.35 3.49
CA GLY A 48 -7.72 6.81 4.55
C GLY A 48 -8.50 6.45 5.83
N ILE A 49 -7.76 6.06 6.87
CA ILE A 49 -8.30 5.61 8.18
C ILE A 49 -8.63 6.76 9.15
N SER A 50 -8.48 8.01 8.73
CA SER A 50 -8.73 9.20 9.56
C SER A 50 -7.93 9.21 10.87
N LEU A 51 -6.62 8.90 10.80
CA LEU A 51 -5.77 8.68 11.97
C LEU A 51 -5.70 9.92 12.89
N ASP A 52 -5.55 11.11 12.33
CA ASP A 52 -5.46 12.36 13.11
C ASP A 52 -6.74 12.65 13.90
N LYS A 53 -7.92 12.30 13.32
CA LYS A 53 -9.20 12.44 14.03
C LYS A 53 -9.27 11.49 15.22
N ALA A 54 -8.76 10.26 15.09
CA ALA A 54 -8.69 9.30 16.19
C ALA A 54 -7.80 9.82 17.33
N TYR A 55 -6.61 10.35 17.02
CA TYR A 55 -5.74 10.98 18.02
C TYR A 55 -6.38 12.18 18.70
N ALA A 56 -7.03 13.07 17.92
CA ALA A 56 -7.76 14.21 18.46
C ALA A 56 -8.90 13.79 19.38
N PHE A 57 -9.63 12.72 19.01
CA PHE A 57 -10.69 12.15 19.83
C PHE A 57 -10.14 11.65 21.17
N VAL A 58 -9.11 10.80 21.16
CA VAL A 58 -8.45 10.26 22.37
C VAL A 58 -7.99 11.39 23.28
N LYS A 59 -7.35 12.43 22.71
CA LYS A 59 -6.89 13.60 23.45
C LYS A 59 -8.04 14.40 24.05
N SER A 60 -9.09 14.69 23.28
CA SER A 60 -10.25 15.47 23.72
C SER A 60 -11.03 14.79 24.86
N LYS A 61 -11.00 13.46 24.91
CA LYS A 61 -11.64 12.64 25.94
C LYS A 61 -10.71 12.33 27.11
N ASN A 62 -9.45 12.79 27.08
CA ASN A 62 -8.42 12.49 28.08
C ASN A 62 -8.32 10.98 28.39
N LEU A 63 -8.49 10.14 27.36
CA LEU A 63 -8.42 8.69 27.53
C LEU A 63 -6.98 8.31 27.85
N LYS A 64 -6.80 7.46 28.86
CA LYS A 64 -5.49 6.95 29.26
C LYS A 64 -5.15 5.72 28.43
N SER A 65 -3.94 5.68 27.89
CA SER A 65 -3.42 4.51 27.21
C SER A 65 -3.05 3.43 28.23
N GLN A 66 -3.28 2.17 27.85
CA GLN A 66 -2.77 1.01 28.56
C GLN A 66 -1.72 0.35 27.68
N LYS A 67 -0.57 0.02 28.25
CA LYS A 67 0.44 -0.77 27.55
C LYS A 67 -0.05 -2.20 27.45
N ILE A 68 -0.22 -2.68 26.23
CA ILE A 68 -0.56 -4.08 25.93
C ILE A 68 0.62 -4.73 25.23
N VAL A 69 0.84 -6.02 25.50
CA VAL A 69 1.81 -6.83 24.75
C VAL A 69 1.06 -7.52 23.62
N VAL A 70 1.55 -7.38 22.40
CA VAL A 70 0.96 -7.99 21.20
C VAL A 70 1.97 -8.98 20.63
N ALA A 71 1.55 -10.24 20.49
CA ALA A 71 2.35 -11.25 19.82
C ALA A 71 2.16 -11.13 18.29
N VAL A 72 3.28 -11.02 17.57
CA VAL A 72 3.31 -11.00 16.11
C VAL A 72 3.92 -12.32 15.63
N ILE A 73 3.16 -13.09 14.87
CA ILE A 73 3.60 -14.35 14.28
C ILE A 73 3.80 -14.10 12.78
N ASP A 74 5.05 -13.87 12.39
CA ASP A 74 5.47 -13.52 11.04
C ASP A 74 6.92 -14.01 10.83
N SER A 75 7.57 -13.54 9.78
CA SER A 75 8.99 -13.69 9.45
C SER A 75 10.00 -13.09 10.46
N GLY A 76 9.51 -12.49 11.55
CA GLY A 76 10.31 -11.84 12.58
C GLY A 76 10.18 -10.32 12.55
N ILE A 77 11.11 -9.63 13.24
CA ILE A 77 11.12 -8.17 13.36
C ILE A 77 12.56 -7.66 13.32
N ASP A 78 12.77 -6.50 12.71
CA ASP A 78 14.07 -5.82 12.79
C ASP A 78 14.24 -5.18 14.16
N THR A 79 14.96 -5.86 15.04
CA THR A 79 15.24 -5.39 16.40
C THR A 79 16.19 -4.17 16.43
N LEU A 80 16.82 -3.84 15.30
CA LEU A 80 17.74 -2.70 15.18
C LEU A 80 17.07 -1.43 14.64
N HIS A 81 15.82 -1.54 14.15
CA HIS A 81 15.07 -0.41 13.60
C HIS A 81 14.80 0.67 14.64
N GLU A 82 15.14 1.93 14.32
CA GLU A 82 15.09 3.06 15.25
C GLU A 82 13.70 3.30 15.84
N ASP A 83 12.65 3.23 15.01
CA ASP A 83 11.27 3.43 15.47
C ASP A 83 10.68 2.23 16.24
N LEU A 84 11.28 1.04 16.14
CA LEU A 84 10.75 -0.16 16.80
C LEU A 84 11.43 -0.42 18.15
N LYS A 85 12.73 -0.14 18.27
CA LYS A 85 13.52 -0.34 19.51
C LYS A 85 12.79 0.07 20.80
N PRO A 86 12.11 1.24 20.88
CA PRO A 86 11.48 1.68 22.12
C PRO A 86 10.21 0.90 22.50
N VAL A 87 9.60 0.20 21.55
CA VAL A 87 8.32 -0.50 21.72
C VAL A 87 8.43 -2.02 21.70
N LEU A 88 9.61 -2.57 21.38
CA LEU A 88 9.85 -4.01 21.45
C LEU A 88 9.61 -4.55 22.86
N TRP A 89 8.86 -5.64 22.93
CA TRP A 89 8.75 -6.40 24.16
C TRP A 89 10.08 -7.09 24.45
N ARG A 90 10.51 -7.07 25.72
CA ARG A 90 11.69 -7.76 26.20
C ARG A 90 11.27 -8.78 27.25
N ASN A 91 11.69 -10.04 27.11
CA ASN A 91 11.44 -11.07 28.10
C ASN A 91 12.12 -10.67 29.42
N PRO A 92 11.36 -10.33 30.49
CA PRO A 92 11.95 -9.91 31.75
C PRO A 92 12.55 -11.08 32.55
N LYS A 93 12.34 -12.32 32.11
CA LYS A 93 12.82 -13.53 32.78
C LYS A 93 14.12 -14.08 32.20
N GLU A 94 14.61 -13.51 31.10
CA GLU A 94 15.84 -13.91 30.42
C GLU A 94 17.02 -13.00 30.76
N ILE A 95 18.21 -13.58 30.90
CA ILE A 95 19.49 -12.87 31.00
C ILE A 95 20.19 -12.96 29.63
N PRO A 96 20.24 -11.86 28.85
CA PRO A 96 20.74 -11.92 27.49
C PRO A 96 22.18 -12.44 27.37
N GLY A 97 22.37 -13.46 26.53
CA GLY A 97 23.67 -13.95 26.09
C GLY A 97 24.37 -14.88 27.08
N ASN A 98 23.65 -15.46 28.03
CA ASN A 98 24.19 -16.46 28.95
C ASN A 98 24.13 -17.89 28.38
N ASN A 99 23.45 -18.11 27.26
CA ASN A 99 23.19 -19.41 26.64
C ASN A 99 22.43 -20.39 27.55
N ILE A 100 21.56 -19.87 28.43
CA ILE A 100 20.70 -20.63 29.33
C ILE A 100 19.25 -20.25 29.04
N ASP A 101 18.35 -21.22 29.12
CA ASP A 101 16.90 -20.97 29.19
C ASP A 101 16.57 -20.66 30.66
N ASP A 102 16.55 -19.36 31.01
CA ASP A 102 16.42 -18.88 32.38
C ASP A 102 14.98 -19.06 32.90
N ASP A 103 14.00 -18.90 32.01
CA ASP A 103 12.58 -18.98 32.36
C ASP A 103 11.96 -20.38 32.20
N LYS A 104 12.72 -21.32 31.64
CA LYS A 104 12.40 -22.74 31.41
C LYS A 104 11.23 -22.94 30.47
N ASN A 105 11.08 -22.06 29.48
CA ASN A 105 10.02 -22.14 28.47
C ASN A 105 10.38 -23.03 27.26
N GLY A 106 11.62 -23.51 27.18
CA GLY A 106 12.14 -24.34 26.10
C GLY A 106 12.95 -23.57 25.05
N TYR A 107 13.18 -22.27 25.24
CA TYR A 107 13.86 -21.39 24.30
C TYR A 107 15.01 -20.66 25.00
N VAL A 108 16.24 -20.91 24.55
CA VAL A 108 17.44 -20.31 25.13
C VAL A 108 17.58 -18.86 24.64
N ASP A 109 17.74 -17.89 25.54
CA ASP A 109 17.99 -16.48 25.21
C ASP A 109 16.90 -15.82 24.33
N ASP A 110 15.61 -16.10 24.58
CA ASP A 110 14.47 -15.55 23.81
C ASP A 110 14.10 -14.08 24.18
N VAL A 111 15.13 -13.22 24.22
CA VAL A 111 15.08 -11.84 24.76
C VAL A 111 13.99 -10.96 24.14
N TYR A 112 13.73 -11.09 22.84
CA TYR A 112 12.72 -10.30 22.11
C TYR A 112 11.61 -11.17 21.49
N GLY A 113 11.52 -12.42 21.93
CA GLY A 113 10.72 -13.46 21.29
C GLY A 113 11.60 -14.52 20.64
N TRP A 114 10.97 -15.40 19.86
CA TRP A 114 11.59 -16.61 19.36
C TRP A 114 11.39 -16.82 17.86
N ASN A 115 12.37 -17.44 17.22
CA ASN A 115 12.28 -17.89 15.84
C ASN A 115 12.04 -19.41 15.79
N PHE A 116 10.82 -19.80 15.45
CA PHE A 116 10.39 -21.20 15.37
C PHE A 116 10.86 -21.95 14.12
N ILE A 117 11.28 -21.24 13.07
CA ILE A 117 11.74 -21.82 11.79
C ILE A 117 13.28 -21.85 11.73
N GLY A 118 13.93 -21.06 12.59
CA GLY A 118 15.38 -20.97 12.66
C GLY A 118 16.04 -22.28 13.03
N GLY A 119 17.23 -22.50 12.47
CA GLY A 119 18.10 -23.58 12.92
C GLY A 119 18.56 -23.33 14.36
N LYS A 120 19.07 -24.38 15.02
CA LYS A 120 19.74 -24.29 16.34
C LYS A 120 20.90 -23.28 16.40
N ASP A 121 21.32 -22.75 15.25
CA ASP A 121 22.36 -21.75 15.07
C ASP A 121 21.85 -20.30 15.03
N GLY A 122 20.55 -20.07 15.31
CA GLY A 122 19.97 -18.73 15.38
C GLY A 122 19.77 -18.05 14.01
N ARG A 123 19.92 -18.78 12.90
CA ARG A 123 19.67 -18.22 11.57
C ARG A 123 18.18 -17.95 11.35
N ASN A 124 17.87 -16.72 10.93
CA ASN A 124 16.51 -16.32 10.58
C ASN A 124 16.20 -16.61 9.12
N VAL A 125 15.02 -17.18 8.87
CA VAL A 125 14.46 -17.22 7.51
C VAL A 125 14.00 -15.81 7.19
N LYS A 126 14.79 -15.09 6.38
CA LYS A 126 14.58 -13.66 6.09
C LYS A 126 13.25 -13.36 5.38
N THR A 127 12.63 -14.35 4.75
CA THR A 127 11.40 -14.20 3.96
C THR A 127 10.45 -15.38 4.20
N ASP A 128 9.26 -15.10 4.71
CA ASP A 128 8.15 -16.07 4.77
C ASP A 128 7.41 -16.14 3.41
N SER A 129 6.42 -17.03 3.31
CA SER A 129 5.54 -17.24 2.17
C SER A 129 4.77 -15.97 1.82
N TYR A 130 5.20 -15.25 0.78
CA TYR A 130 4.51 -14.05 0.30
C TYR A 130 3.51 -14.36 -0.81
N GLU A 131 2.56 -13.44 -1.02
CA GLU A 131 1.45 -13.60 -1.97
C GLU A 131 1.89 -13.98 -3.39
N GLY A 132 3.02 -13.43 -3.83
CA GLY A 132 3.62 -13.76 -5.13
C GLY A 132 3.85 -15.26 -5.29
N ALA A 133 4.43 -15.90 -4.27
CA ALA A 133 4.68 -17.33 -4.31
C ALA A 133 3.38 -18.13 -4.39
N ARG A 134 2.36 -17.77 -3.60
CA ARG A 134 1.05 -18.42 -3.63
C ARG A 134 0.41 -18.33 -5.02
N VAL A 135 0.38 -17.14 -5.61
CA VAL A 135 -0.20 -16.90 -6.94
C VAL A 135 0.58 -17.64 -8.01
N TYR A 136 1.91 -17.61 -7.96
CA TYR A 136 2.77 -18.36 -8.89
C TYR A 136 2.47 -19.87 -8.81
N HIS A 137 2.49 -20.46 -7.61
CA HIS A 137 2.23 -21.89 -7.43
C HIS A 137 0.81 -22.31 -7.80
N ALA A 138 -0.18 -21.43 -7.67
CA ALA A 138 -1.55 -21.68 -8.10
C ALA A 138 -1.68 -21.69 -9.64
N LEU A 139 -0.99 -20.78 -10.32
CA LEU A 139 -1.14 -20.55 -11.76
C LEU A 139 -0.10 -21.29 -12.62
N LYS A 140 1.01 -21.76 -12.03
CA LYS A 140 2.11 -22.39 -12.77
C LYS A 140 1.67 -23.60 -13.59
N GLY A 141 0.78 -24.46 -13.06
CA GLY A 141 0.30 -25.63 -13.80
C GLY A 141 -0.47 -25.26 -15.08
N LYS A 142 -1.08 -24.06 -15.10
CA LYS A 142 -1.83 -23.56 -16.25
C LYS A 142 -0.94 -22.89 -17.28
N TRP A 143 0.07 -22.13 -16.86
CA TRP A 143 0.80 -21.21 -17.74
C TRP A 143 2.30 -21.48 -17.90
N GLU A 144 2.93 -22.21 -16.97
CA GLU A 144 4.37 -22.48 -17.03
C GLU A 144 4.73 -23.43 -18.18
N GLY A 145 5.79 -23.09 -18.92
CA GLY A 145 6.29 -23.90 -20.03
C GLY A 145 5.42 -23.91 -21.30
N LYS A 146 4.35 -23.12 -21.36
CA LYS A 146 3.48 -23.00 -22.53
C LYS A 146 3.82 -21.76 -23.35
N THR A 147 3.84 -21.90 -24.66
CA THR A 147 3.86 -20.75 -25.58
C THR A 147 2.47 -20.14 -25.61
N VAL A 148 2.32 -18.96 -25.00
CA VAL A 148 1.04 -18.25 -24.92
C VAL A 148 1.04 -17.10 -25.90
N ASP A 149 0.14 -17.14 -26.88
CA ASP A 149 -0.15 -15.97 -27.71
C ASP A 149 -1.20 -15.11 -27.00
N SER A 150 -0.75 -14.02 -26.38
CA SER A 150 -1.58 -13.08 -25.64
C SER A 150 -2.74 -12.50 -26.48
N ALA A 151 -2.61 -12.45 -27.82
CA ALA A 151 -3.66 -11.94 -28.70
C ALA A 151 -4.83 -12.93 -28.91
N SER A 152 -4.61 -14.21 -28.64
CA SER A 152 -5.62 -15.27 -28.78
C SER A 152 -6.45 -15.51 -27.52
N LEU A 153 -6.05 -14.92 -26.39
CA LEU A 153 -6.67 -15.11 -25.08
C LEU A 153 -7.91 -14.23 -24.86
N SER A 154 -8.85 -14.72 -24.06
CA SER A 154 -9.95 -13.87 -23.57
C SER A 154 -9.41 -12.76 -22.65
N PRO A 155 -10.15 -11.64 -22.47
CA PRO A 155 -9.72 -10.56 -21.58
C PRO A 155 -9.45 -11.00 -20.13
N ALA A 156 -10.17 -12.01 -19.65
CA ALA A 156 -9.96 -12.58 -18.32
C ALA A 156 -8.66 -13.39 -18.25
N GLU A 157 -8.36 -14.19 -19.27
CA GLU A 157 -7.13 -14.97 -19.35
C GLU A 157 -5.90 -14.10 -19.56
N GLN A 158 -6.01 -13.00 -20.32
CA GLN A 158 -4.94 -12.01 -20.44
C GLN A 158 -4.57 -11.43 -19.07
N LYS A 159 -5.58 -11.07 -18.26
CA LYS A 159 -5.36 -10.54 -16.92
C LYS A 159 -4.77 -11.58 -15.96
N GLU A 160 -5.25 -12.82 -16.03
CA GLU A 160 -4.71 -13.93 -15.25
C GLU A 160 -3.27 -14.24 -15.63
N TYR A 161 -2.95 -14.28 -16.92
CA TYR A 161 -1.61 -14.50 -17.43
C TYR A 161 -0.65 -13.37 -17.03
N ALA A 162 -1.08 -12.10 -17.14
CA ALA A 162 -0.31 -10.97 -16.63
C ALA A 162 -0.05 -11.07 -15.11
N THR A 163 -1.05 -11.53 -14.35
CA THR A 163 -0.92 -11.76 -12.91
C THR A 163 0.09 -12.88 -12.62
N PHE A 164 0.07 -13.97 -13.40
CA PHE A 164 1.07 -15.04 -13.32
C PHE A 164 2.48 -14.55 -13.62
N LEU A 165 2.67 -13.73 -14.66
CA LEU A 165 3.99 -13.18 -15.00
C LEU A 165 4.56 -12.31 -13.88
N LEU A 166 3.74 -11.40 -13.32
CA LEU A 166 4.12 -10.58 -12.17
C LEU A 166 4.47 -11.44 -10.94
N ALA A 167 3.69 -12.49 -10.69
CA ALA A 167 3.95 -13.41 -9.59
C ALA A 167 5.25 -14.20 -9.82
N LYS A 168 5.49 -14.67 -11.04
CA LYS A 168 6.72 -15.40 -11.42
C LYS A 168 7.96 -14.53 -11.26
N GLU A 169 7.92 -13.29 -11.75
CA GLU A 169 9.02 -12.33 -11.59
C GLU A 169 9.37 -12.12 -10.12
N LYS A 170 8.37 -11.87 -9.27
CA LYS A 170 8.58 -11.68 -7.84
C LYS A 170 9.03 -12.95 -7.11
N THR A 171 8.60 -14.12 -7.59
CA THR A 171 8.82 -15.41 -6.91
C THR A 171 10.15 -16.06 -7.23
N VAL A 172 10.48 -16.08 -8.52
CA VAL A 172 11.63 -16.82 -9.04
C VAL A 172 12.79 -15.86 -9.31
N GLY A 173 12.52 -14.55 -9.43
CA GLY A 173 13.49 -13.58 -9.96
C GLY A 173 13.86 -13.87 -11.41
N GLU A 174 14.48 -12.91 -12.09
CA GLU A 174 15.40 -13.29 -13.16
C GLU A 174 16.50 -14.12 -12.49
N VAL A 175 16.63 -15.39 -12.89
CA VAL A 175 17.87 -16.13 -12.68
C VAL A 175 18.92 -15.35 -13.44
N ASN A 176 19.61 -14.43 -12.78
CA ASN A 176 20.83 -13.82 -13.32
C ASN A 176 21.86 -14.95 -13.35
N PRO A 177 22.19 -15.53 -14.51
CA PRO A 177 23.30 -16.45 -14.60
C PRO A 177 24.55 -15.58 -14.47
N GLN A 178 25.25 -15.68 -13.34
CA GLN A 178 26.64 -15.21 -13.32
C GLN A 178 27.45 -15.92 -14.40
#